data_AF-A0A7X4L3V9-F1
#
_entry.id   AF-A0A7X4L3V9-F1
#
_cell.length_a   1.000
_cell.length_b   1.000
_cell.length_c   1.000
_cell.angle_alpha   90.00
_cell.angle_beta   90.00
_cell.angle_gamma   90.00
#
_symmetry.space_group_name_H-M   'P 1'
#
loop_
_entity.id
_entity.type
_entity.pdbx_description
1 polymer ?
#
loop_
_entity_poly.entity_id
_entity_poly.type
_entity_poly.pdbx_seq_one_letter_code
_entity_poly.pdbx_strand_id
1 'polypeptide(L)'
;MEETTLKISASPHVRDRKTTSSLMLDVIIALLPASVFGVYNFGTKAFVLILTCIASCIFFEWGVEMLLHRNSTVKDFSAVVTGLLLALNLSPEVPVWMAILGSAFAIIIVKQLFGGLGQNFMNPALGARCFLLISFAGKMTTFTYDGVTTATPLAILKSGGTVDVLDMFIGRIAGTIGETSAICLLVGGLYLIIRKVISPIIPCVYIGTFSVFIFLYSLASGMGFEPLYLAAHLCGGGLMLGAFFMATDYVTSPITKKGKVVFGIILGLLTFLFRIYGGSAEGVSYAIIISNLLVPLIERFTQPKSFGKGAELQKEEGGSAADGKKMDKKSIVIATVAILVITLVAGGVLAYVQQITKKPIEQAEQQAKEDAYREVFTEADNFRTVDGFDSETAATWLSDKGYKADIDEAVIACDKDGNALGYVFVITSHEAYGGDLQLALGVAEDGTTNGISFLSLSETAGLGMQADTDEFKSQFAGKNVAQFKYTKSGAASDEEIDALSGATITTNAVTNAVNAGLSYADYLKGGAN
;
A
#
# COMPACT_ATOMS: atom_id res chain seq x y z
N MET A 1 -47.17 -62.40 5.30
CA MET A 1 -46.39 -61.41 6.08
C MET A 1 -46.06 -60.29 5.13
N GLU A 2 -46.73 -59.15 5.25
CA GLU A 2 -46.32 -57.94 4.52
C GLU A 2 -45.01 -57.46 5.12
N GLU A 3 -43.97 -57.28 4.30
CA GLU A 3 -42.72 -56.67 4.72
C GLU A 3 -42.97 -55.19 5.03
N THR A 4 -42.98 -54.85 6.31
CA THR A 4 -43.08 -53.46 6.77
C THR A 4 -41.79 -52.71 6.43
N THR A 5 -41.75 -52.04 5.28
CA THR A 5 -40.62 -51.16 4.91
C THR A 5 -40.57 -49.95 5.83
N LEU A 6 -39.64 -49.95 6.79
CA LEU A 6 -39.37 -48.82 7.68
C LEU A 6 -38.60 -47.73 6.92
N LYS A 7 -39.16 -46.52 6.82
CA LYS A 7 -38.44 -45.35 6.29
C LYS A 7 -37.38 -44.90 7.29
N ILE A 8 -36.12 -45.16 6.99
CA ILE A 8 -34.98 -44.54 7.68
C ILE A 8 -34.86 -43.10 7.17
N SER A 9 -35.51 -42.15 7.84
CA SER A 9 -35.34 -40.71 7.57
C SER A 9 -34.30 -40.12 8.50
N ALA A 10 -33.46 -39.22 7.99
CA ALA A 10 -32.54 -38.44 8.82
C ALA A 10 -33.30 -37.68 9.92
N SER A 11 -32.69 -37.52 11.09
CA SER A 11 -33.24 -36.75 12.21
C SER A 11 -33.71 -35.37 11.73
N PRO A 12 -34.92 -34.91 12.10
CA PRO A 12 -35.46 -33.64 11.63
C PRO A 12 -34.59 -32.50 12.14
N HIS A 13 -33.79 -31.91 11.26
CA HIS A 13 -33.04 -30.68 11.54
C HIS A 13 -33.97 -29.50 11.27
N VAL A 14 -34.22 -28.67 12.28
CA VAL A 14 -34.93 -27.40 12.10
C VAL A 14 -34.07 -26.50 11.22
N ARG A 15 -34.51 -26.25 9.97
CA ARG A 15 -33.77 -25.39 9.04
C ARG A 15 -33.96 -23.93 9.42
N ASP A 16 -32.86 -23.23 9.70
CA ASP A 16 -32.86 -21.77 9.81
C ASP A 16 -33.05 -21.14 8.41
N ARG A 17 -33.68 -19.97 8.33
CA ARG A 17 -33.91 -19.23 7.08
C ARG A 17 -32.67 -18.47 6.61
N LYS A 18 -31.62 -18.38 7.43
CA LYS A 18 -30.37 -17.67 7.08
C LYS A 18 -29.57 -18.46 6.06
N THR A 19 -29.30 -17.83 4.92
CA THR A 19 -28.44 -18.35 3.84
C THR A 19 -27.18 -17.50 3.70
N THR A 20 -26.13 -18.07 3.11
CA THR A 20 -24.89 -17.35 2.79
C THR A 20 -25.17 -16.10 1.95
N SER A 21 -26.01 -16.22 0.91
CA SER A 21 -26.42 -15.08 0.08
C SER A 21 -27.09 -13.98 0.89
N SER A 22 -27.92 -14.31 1.89
CA SER A 22 -28.57 -13.31 2.75
C SER A 22 -27.55 -12.56 3.62
N LEU A 23 -26.56 -13.26 4.16
CA LEU A 23 -25.50 -12.64 4.97
C LEU A 23 -24.61 -11.72 4.13
N MET A 24 -24.20 -12.18 2.95
CA MET A 24 -23.38 -11.39 2.02
C MET A 24 -24.14 -10.16 1.51
N LEU A 25 -25.46 -10.29 1.27
CA LEU A 25 -26.30 -9.15 0.89
C LEU A 25 -26.36 -8.09 2.01
N ASP A 26 -26.51 -8.51 3.28
CA ASP A 26 -26.48 -7.57 4.41
C ASP A 26 -25.13 -6.81 4.47
N VAL A 27 -24.01 -7.47 4.15
CA VAL A 27 -22.67 -6.82 4.07
C VAL A 27 -22.61 -5.80 2.92
N ILE A 28 -23.15 -6.13 1.74
CA ILE A 28 -23.23 -5.19 0.61
C ILE A 28 -24.05 -3.97 1.00
N ILE A 29 -25.23 -4.17 1.61
CA ILE A 29 -26.11 -3.08 2.07
C ILE A 29 -25.37 -2.18 3.08
N ALA A 30 -24.60 -2.77 3.99
CA ALA A 30 -23.83 -2.04 4.96
C ALA A 30 -22.67 -1.21 4.35
N LEU A 31 -22.10 -1.65 3.23
CA LEU A 31 -21.02 -0.96 2.51
C LEU A 31 -21.53 0.11 1.52
N LEU A 32 -22.81 0.06 1.13
CA LEU A 32 -23.38 1.01 0.16
C LEU A 32 -23.21 2.48 0.59
N PRO A 33 -23.49 2.90 1.83
CA PRO A 33 -23.32 4.31 2.23
C PRO A 33 -21.90 4.81 2.02
N ALA A 34 -20.89 4.02 2.43
CA ALA A 34 -19.49 4.37 2.24
C ALA A 34 -19.10 4.39 0.75
N SER A 35 -19.63 3.46 -0.04
CA SER A 35 -19.37 3.38 -1.48
C SER A 35 -19.95 4.58 -2.22
N VAL A 36 -21.19 4.97 -1.92
CA VAL A 36 -21.86 6.14 -2.51
C VAL A 36 -21.13 7.42 -2.12
N PHE A 37 -20.73 7.55 -0.86
CA PHE A 37 -19.97 8.70 -0.42
C PHE A 37 -18.58 8.78 -1.07
N GLY A 38 -17.88 7.66 -1.22
CA GLY A 38 -16.61 7.60 -1.94
C GLY A 38 -16.75 8.00 -3.41
N VAL A 39 -17.84 7.60 -4.09
CA VAL A 39 -18.15 8.04 -5.45
C VAL A 39 -18.48 9.53 -5.51
N TYR A 40 -19.16 10.08 -4.49
CA TYR A 40 -19.44 11.51 -4.41
C TYR A 40 -18.15 12.34 -4.31
N ASN A 41 -17.18 11.89 -3.49
CA ASN A 41 -15.92 12.61 -3.29
C ASN A 41 -14.95 12.51 -4.48
N PHE A 42 -14.77 11.30 -5.01
CA PHE A 42 -13.77 11.04 -6.06
C PHE A 42 -14.35 11.01 -7.48
N GLY A 43 -15.66 11.25 -7.59
CA GLY A 43 -16.37 11.37 -8.85
C GLY A 43 -16.42 10.08 -9.67
N THR A 44 -16.36 10.24 -10.99
CA THR A 44 -16.60 9.15 -11.96
C THR A 44 -15.53 8.07 -11.94
N LYS A 45 -14.28 8.41 -11.60
CA LYS A 45 -13.17 7.45 -11.54
C LYS A 45 -13.43 6.34 -10.51
N ALA A 46 -13.86 6.72 -9.30
CA ALA A 46 -14.20 5.77 -8.25
C ALA A 46 -15.36 4.85 -8.63
N PHE A 47 -16.38 5.38 -9.31
CA PHE A 47 -17.50 4.57 -9.78
C PHE A 47 -17.07 3.50 -10.80
N VAL A 48 -16.26 3.90 -11.78
CA VAL A 48 -15.72 2.96 -12.79
C VAL A 48 -14.85 1.90 -12.12
N LEU A 49 -14.02 2.27 -11.16
CA LEU A 49 -13.16 1.34 -10.43
C LEU A 49 -13.97 0.30 -9.65
N ILE A 50 -14.99 0.74 -8.90
CA ILE A 50 -15.89 -0.16 -8.14
C ILE A 50 -16.58 -1.14 -9.07
N LEU A 51 -17.19 -0.65 -10.16
CA LEU A 51 -17.88 -1.51 -11.12
C LEU A 51 -16.92 -2.52 -11.76
N THR A 52 -15.72 -2.08 -12.12
CA THR A 52 -14.73 -2.96 -12.76
C THR A 52 -14.26 -4.05 -11.81
N CYS A 53 -13.97 -3.73 -10.55
CA CYS A 53 -13.59 -4.74 -9.55
C CYS A 53 -14.70 -5.78 -9.35
N ILE A 54 -15.96 -5.34 -9.22
CA ILE A 54 -17.10 -6.25 -9.05
C ILE A 54 -17.27 -7.14 -10.28
N ALA A 55 -17.32 -6.55 -11.48
CA ALA A 55 -17.48 -7.29 -12.72
C ALA A 55 -16.35 -8.30 -12.94
N SER A 56 -15.11 -7.89 -12.69
CA SER A 56 -13.93 -8.74 -12.83
C SER A 56 -13.93 -9.89 -11.84
N CYS A 57 -14.26 -9.65 -10.56
CA CYS A 57 -14.36 -10.71 -9.56
C CYS A 57 -15.42 -11.75 -9.92
N ILE A 58 -16.60 -11.32 -10.38
CA ILE A 58 -17.66 -12.23 -10.84
C ILE A 58 -17.17 -13.03 -12.06
N PHE A 59 -16.54 -12.36 -13.02
CA PHE A 59 -16.02 -12.99 -14.23
C PHE A 59 -14.97 -14.06 -13.92
N PHE A 60 -13.98 -13.76 -13.07
CA PHE A 60 -12.95 -14.74 -12.71
C PHE A 60 -13.50 -15.90 -11.88
N GLU A 61 -14.47 -15.66 -11.01
CA GLU A 61 -15.12 -16.72 -10.24
C GLU A 61 -15.85 -17.67 -11.18
N TRP A 62 -16.73 -17.13 -12.01
CA TRP A 62 -17.45 -17.90 -13.01
C TRP A 62 -16.50 -18.64 -13.98
N GLY A 63 -15.42 -17.98 -14.42
CA GLY A 63 -14.44 -18.54 -15.34
C GLY A 63 -13.67 -19.73 -14.75
N VAL A 64 -13.23 -19.62 -13.49
CA VAL A 64 -12.54 -20.73 -12.80
C VAL A 64 -13.50 -21.88 -12.50
N GLU A 65 -14.75 -21.58 -12.13
CA GLU A 65 -15.77 -22.61 -11.91
C GLU A 65 -16.09 -23.39 -13.18
N MET A 66 -16.22 -22.67 -14.30
CA MET A 66 -16.43 -23.28 -15.60
C MET A 66 -15.24 -24.17 -15.99
N LEU A 67 -14.01 -23.70 -15.78
CA LEU A 67 -12.80 -24.47 -16.06
C LEU A 67 -12.69 -25.74 -15.18
N LEU A 68 -13.08 -25.63 -13.91
CA LEU A 68 -13.06 -26.74 -12.95
C LEU A 68 -14.32 -27.61 -12.97
N HIS A 69 -15.26 -27.36 -13.89
CA HIS A 69 -16.54 -28.07 -14.02
C HIS A 69 -17.34 -28.15 -12.70
N ARG A 70 -17.30 -27.08 -11.90
CA ARG A 70 -18.03 -26.97 -10.63
C ARG A 70 -19.37 -26.27 -10.84
N ASN A 71 -20.31 -26.50 -9.92
CA ASN A 71 -21.57 -25.75 -9.91
C ASN A 71 -21.30 -24.27 -9.62
N SER A 72 -22.01 -23.38 -10.30
CA SER A 72 -21.73 -21.95 -10.18
C SER A 72 -22.11 -21.39 -8.81
N THR A 73 -21.15 -20.77 -8.11
CA THR A 73 -21.35 -20.14 -6.79
C THR A 73 -21.64 -18.64 -6.88
N VAL A 74 -21.62 -18.05 -8.07
CA VAL A 74 -21.88 -16.61 -8.34
C VAL A 74 -23.12 -16.05 -7.64
N LYS A 75 -24.14 -16.89 -7.37
CA LYS A 75 -25.38 -16.51 -6.67
C LYS A 75 -25.22 -16.30 -5.16
N ASP A 76 -24.04 -16.55 -4.59
CA ASP A 76 -23.75 -16.35 -3.16
C ASP A 76 -23.32 -14.92 -2.81
N PHE A 77 -23.13 -14.06 -3.82
CA PHE A 77 -22.68 -12.66 -3.71
C PHE A 77 -21.29 -12.45 -3.11
N SER A 78 -20.51 -13.49 -2.89
CA SER A 78 -19.21 -13.35 -2.25
C SER A 78 -18.11 -12.78 -3.15
N ALA A 79 -18.13 -13.08 -4.45
CA ALA A 79 -17.29 -12.37 -5.42
C ALA A 79 -17.63 -10.87 -5.47
N VAL A 80 -18.91 -10.51 -5.31
CA VAL A 80 -19.36 -9.12 -5.27
C VAL A 80 -18.79 -8.41 -4.04
N VAL A 81 -18.91 -9.02 -2.85
CA VAL A 81 -18.33 -8.49 -1.61
C VAL A 81 -16.81 -8.35 -1.73
N THR A 82 -16.14 -9.34 -2.31
CA THR A 82 -14.68 -9.32 -2.52
C THR A 82 -14.26 -8.18 -3.45
N GLY A 83 -14.93 -8.01 -4.59
CA GLY A 83 -14.67 -6.93 -5.54
C GLY A 83 -14.97 -5.55 -4.95
N LEU A 84 -16.07 -5.42 -4.21
CA LEU A 84 -16.43 -4.17 -3.53
C LEU A 84 -15.40 -3.79 -2.46
N LEU A 85 -15.05 -4.74 -1.58
CA LEU A 85 -14.03 -4.52 -0.56
C LEU A 85 -12.67 -4.20 -1.15
N LEU A 86 -12.27 -4.87 -2.24
CA LEU A 86 -11.03 -4.55 -2.93
C LEU A 86 -11.08 -3.11 -3.46
N ALA A 87 -12.13 -2.73 -4.21
CA ALA A 87 -12.25 -1.37 -4.77
C ALA A 87 -12.22 -0.28 -3.69
N LEU A 88 -12.90 -0.50 -2.57
CA LEU A 88 -12.90 0.42 -1.43
C LEU A 88 -11.51 0.55 -0.77
N ASN A 89 -10.59 -0.35 -1.04
CA ASN A 89 -9.22 -0.34 -0.54
C ASN A 89 -8.19 0.13 -1.58
N LEU A 90 -8.62 0.60 -2.75
CA LEU A 90 -7.76 1.14 -3.79
C LEU A 90 -7.84 2.67 -3.85
N SER A 91 -6.75 3.29 -4.29
CA SER A 91 -6.76 4.70 -4.70
C SER A 91 -7.59 4.86 -5.98
N PRO A 92 -8.39 5.93 -6.12
CA PRO A 92 -9.19 6.18 -7.31
C PRO A 92 -8.35 6.44 -8.58
N GLU A 93 -7.07 6.76 -8.43
CA GLU A 93 -6.14 6.99 -9.55
C GLU A 93 -5.52 5.69 -10.10
N VAL A 94 -5.77 4.56 -9.45
CA VAL A 94 -5.25 3.26 -9.92
C VAL A 94 -5.85 2.94 -11.28
N PRO A 95 -5.01 2.64 -12.30
CA PRO A 95 -5.50 2.21 -13.60
C PRO A 95 -6.40 0.98 -13.51
N VAL A 96 -7.47 0.97 -14.29
CA VAL A 96 -8.49 -0.08 -14.26
C VAL A 96 -7.90 -1.48 -14.50
N TRP A 97 -6.88 -1.61 -15.34
CA TRP A 97 -6.22 -2.90 -15.59
C TRP A 97 -5.52 -3.47 -14.35
N MET A 98 -4.96 -2.63 -13.46
CA MET A 98 -4.35 -3.08 -12.21
C MET A 98 -5.42 -3.62 -11.27
N ALA A 99 -6.59 -2.97 -11.22
CA ALA A 99 -7.73 -3.44 -10.46
C ALA A 99 -8.22 -4.82 -10.96
N ILE A 100 -8.25 -5.05 -12.28
CA ILE A 100 -8.57 -6.36 -12.89
C ILE A 100 -7.55 -7.42 -12.45
N LEU A 101 -6.25 -7.11 -12.47
CA LEU A 101 -5.21 -8.03 -12.01
C LEU A 101 -5.34 -8.35 -10.52
N GLY A 102 -5.64 -7.36 -9.69
CA GLY A 102 -5.93 -7.55 -8.26
C GLY A 102 -7.14 -8.46 -8.04
N SER A 103 -8.23 -8.22 -8.77
CA SER A 103 -9.43 -9.09 -8.75
C SER A 103 -9.11 -10.53 -9.16
N ALA A 104 -8.27 -10.72 -10.19
CA ALA A 104 -7.82 -12.05 -10.60
C ALA A 104 -7.04 -12.74 -9.47
N PHE A 105 -6.12 -12.03 -8.82
CA PHE A 105 -5.36 -12.57 -7.70
C PHE A 105 -6.26 -12.95 -6.51
N ALA A 106 -7.18 -12.07 -6.12
CA ALA A 106 -8.13 -12.33 -5.03
C ALA A 106 -8.93 -13.61 -5.29
N ILE A 107 -9.54 -13.73 -6.48
CA ILE A 107 -10.46 -14.82 -6.76
C ILE A 107 -9.71 -16.11 -7.09
N ILE A 108 -8.75 -16.07 -8.02
CA ILE A 108 -8.08 -17.28 -8.50
C ILE A 108 -7.18 -17.82 -7.40
N ILE A 109 -6.23 -17.02 -6.90
CA ILE A 109 -5.16 -17.48 -6.01
C ILE A 109 -5.67 -17.66 -4.59
N VAL A 110 -6.34 -16.66 -4.02
CA VAL A 110 -6.66 -16.68 -2.59
C VAL A 110 -7.93 -17.50 -2.31
N LYS A 111 -8.95 -17.39 -3.16
CA LYS A 111 -10.25 -18.01 -2.93
C LYS A 111 -10.40 -19.38 -3.61
N GLN A 112 -10.22 -19.46 -4.93
CA GLN A 112 -10.64 -20.62 -5.71
C GLN A 112 -9.61 -21.77 -5.70
N LEU A 113 -8.30 -21.49 -5.68
CA LEU A 113 -7.27 -22.52 -5.53
C LEU A 113 -7.44 -23.36 -4.25
N PHE A 114 -7.96 -22.75 -3.19
CA PHE A 114 -8.22 -23.42 -1.91
C PHE A 114 -9.59 -24.10 -1.84
N GLY A 115 -10.37 -24.05 -2.92
CA GLY A 115 -11.65 -24.75 -3.06
C GLY A 115 -12.90 -23.89 -2.87
N GLY A 116 -12.74 -22.56 -2.82
CA GLY A 116 -13.84 -21.60 -2.86
C GLY A 116 -14.20 -21.04 -1.48
N LEU A 117 -15.46 -20.61 -1.34
CA LEU A 117 -15.95 -20.05 -0.08
C LEU A 117 -15.87 -21.04 1.09
N GLY A 118 -15.36 -20.56 2.23
CA GLY A 118 -15.22 -21.37 3.44
C GLY A 118 -13.87 -22.08 3.54
N GLN A 119 -13.02 -22.00 2.52
CA GLN A 119 -11.70 -22.64 2.49
C GLN A 119 -10.54 -21.66 2.25
N ASN A 120 -10.83 -20.38 1.99
CA ASN A 120 -9.80 -19.35 1.86
C ASN A 120 -9.06 -19.12 3.18
N PHE A 121 -7.74 -19.23 3.14
CA PHE A 121 -6.86 -19.14 4.32
C PHE A 121 -6.60 -17.71 4.79
N MET A 122 -6.89 -16.71 3.95
CA MET A 122 -6.83 -15.28 4.26
C MET A 122 -7.93 -14.52 3.54
N ASN A 123 -8.17 -13.26 3.92
CA ASN A 123 -9.18 -12.42 3.27
C ASN A 123 -8.75 -12.13 1.81
N PRO A 124 -9.56 -12.51 0.79
CA PRO A 124 -9.16 -12.39 -0.61
C PRO A 124 -8.94 -10.96 -1.09
N ALA A 125 -9.77 -10.02 -0.64
CA ALA A 125 -9.66 -8.61 -1.03
C ALA A 125 -8.37 -7.98 -0.47
N LEU A 126 -8.03 -8.29 0.78
CA LEU A 126 -6.78 -7.82 1.38
C LEU A 126 -5.56 -8.48 0.75
N GLY A 127 -5.63 -9.78 0.43
CA GLY A 127 -4.57 -10.47 -0.30
C GLY A 127 -4.25 -9.79 -1.63
N ALA A 128 -5.28 -9.39 -2.38
CA ALA A 128 -5.10 -8.60 -3.60
C ALA A 128 -4.55 -7.20 -3.35
N ARG A 129 -5.03 -6.47 -2.33
CA ARG A 129 -4.46 -5.16 -1.97
C ARG A 129 -2.97 -5.26 -1.66
N CYS A 130 -2.54 -6.26 -0.89
CA CYS A 130 -1.13 -6.48 -0.57
C CYS A 130 -0.31 -6.86 -1.82
N PHE A 131 -0.84 -7.72 -2.70
CA PHE A 131 -0.21 -8.03 -3.97
C PHE A 131 0.02 -6.78 -4.83
N LEU A 132 -0.99 -5.91 -4.94
CA LEU A 132 -0.90 -4.67 -5.70
C LEU A 132 0.06 -3.66 -5.05
N LEU A 133 0.05 -3.53 -3.72
CA LEU A 133 0.97 -2.65 -3.00
C LEU A 133 2.44 -3.07 -3.16
N ILE A 134 2.72 -4.37 -3.17
CA ILE A 134 4.08 -4.88 -3.35
C ILE A 134 4.54 -4.74 -4.81
N SER A 135 3.63 -4.97 -5.77
CA SER A 135 3.97 -4.98 -7.19
C SER A 135 3.96 -3.58 -7.83
N PHE A 136 3.12 -2.68 -7.33
CA PHE A 136 2.83 -1.37 -7.93
C PHE A 136 2.73 -0.27 -6.86
N ALA A 137 3.69 -0.23 -5.94
CA ALA A 137 3.69 0.66 -4.78
C ALA A 137 3.39 2.13 -5.13
N GLY A 138 4.12 2.71 -6.09
CA GLY A 138 3.99 4.13 -6.44
C GLY A 138 2.57 4.53 -6.83
N LYS A 139 1.92 3.78 -7.73
CA LYS A 139 0.54 4.07 -8.17
C LYS A 139 -0.51 3.81 -7.09
N MET A 140 -0.22 2.91 -6.14
CA MET A 140 -1.12 2.60 -5.03
C MET A 140 -1.03 3.62 -3.89
N THR A 141 0.08 4.36 -3.80
CA THR A 141 0.31 5.38 -2.76
C THR A 141 0.13 6.82 -3.26
N THR A 142 -0.14 7.03 -4.54
CA THR A 142 -0.55 8.34 -5.07
C THR A 142 -2.03 8.57 -4.78
N PHE A 143 -2.32 9.66 -4.07
CA PHE A 143 -3.68 10.09 -3.75
C PHE A 143 -3.88 11.52 -4.26
N THR A 144 -4.91 11.71 -5.09
CA THR A 144 -5.34 13.02 -5.54
C THR A 144 -6.70 13.34 -4.96
N TYR A 145 -6.84 14.52 -4.38
CA TYR A 145 -8.11 15.05 -3.93
C TYR A 145 -8.29 16.43 -4.57
N ASP A 146 -9.44 16.64 -5.21
CA ASP A 146 -9.74 17.89 -5.93
C ASP A 146 -8.68 18.30 -6.99
N GLY A 147 -8.06 17.30 -7.63
CA GLY A 147 -7.04 17.51 -8.67
C GLY A 147 -5.63 17.81 -8.15
N VAL A 148 -5.44 17.93 -6.84
CA VAL A 148 -4.13 18.15 -6.21
C VAL A 148 -3.63 16.84 -5.61
N THR A 149 -2.37 16.50 -5.86
CA THR A 149 -1.68 15.39 -5.20
C THR A 149 -1.40 15.76 -3.75
N THR A 150 -1.95 15.02 -2.80
CA THR A 150 -1.82 15.32 -1.37
C THR A 150 -1.44 14.07 -0.61
N ALA A 151 -0.53 14.21 0.35
CA ALA A 151 -0.20 13.13 1.28
C ALA A 151 -1.44 12.72 2.09
N THR A 152 -1.56 11.43 2.42
CA THR A 152 -2.66 11.00 3.28
C THR A 152 -2.51 11.62 4.68
N PRO A 153 -3.62 11.85 5.39
CA PRO A 153 -3.62 12.27 6.78
C PRO A 153 -2.61 11.55 7.68
N LEU A 154 -2.43 10.24 7.50
CA LEU A 154 -1.48 9.47 8.29
C LEU A 154 -0.03 9.73 7.90
N ALA A 155 0.23 9.93 6.61
CA ALA A 155 1.56 10.30 6.15
C ALA A 155 1.96 11.67 6.70
N ILE A 156 1.03 12.63 6.68
CA ILE A 156 1.22 13.98 7.28
C ILE A 156 1.47 13.86 8.79
N LEU A 157 0.68 13.05 9.50
CA LEU A 157 0.85 12.87 10.93
C LEU A 157 2.20 12.21 11.28
N LYS A 158 2.71 11.34 10.40
CA LYS A 158 4.01 10.69 10.56
C LYS A 158 5.18 11.63 10.25
N SER A 159 5.01 12.59 9.34
CA SER A 159 5.99 13.65 9.09
C SER A 159 5.95 14.78 10.13
N GLY A 160 5.08 14.69 11.14
CA GLY A 160 4.97 15.67 12.22
C GLY A 160 3.98 16.82 11.94
N GLY A 161 3.21 16.74 10.87
CA GLY A 161 2.14 17.68 10.56
C GLY A 161 0.88 17.49 11.40
N THR A 162 0.05 18.52 11.46
CA THR A 162 -1.26 18.49 12.11
C THR A 162 -2.35 18.16 11.10
N VAL A 163 -3.39 17.45 11.53
CA VAL A 163 -4.51 17.06 10.67
C VAL A 163 -5.84 17.39 11.33
N ASP A 164 -6.79 17.88 10.53
CA ASP A 164 -8.16 18.10 10.98
C ASP A 164 -8.92 16.77 11.09
N VAL A 165 -9.18 16.35 12.33
CA VAL A 165 -9.91 15.12 12.65
C VAL A 165 -11.37 15.18 12.19
N LEU A 166 -11.98 16.36 12.15
CA LEU A 166 -13.37 16.51 11.74
C LEU A 166 -13.51 16.21 10.23
N ASP A 167 -12.57 16.69 9.42
CA ASP A 167 -12.52 16.36 8.00
C ASP A 167 -12.16 14.90 7.75
N MET A 168 -11.33 14.27 8.59
CA MET A 168 -11.11 12.82 8.55
C MET A 168 -12.36 12.01 8.94
N PHE A 169 -13.18 12.53 9.85
CA PHE A 169 -14.37 11.83 10.34
C PHE A 169 -15.55 11.93 9.35
N ILE A 170 -15.73 13.10 8.75
CA ILE A 170 -16.75 13.35 7.72
C ILE A 170 -16.31 12.75 6.38
N GLY A 171 -15.06 13.00 6.00
CA GLY A 171 -14.41 12.40 4.86
C GLY A 171 -14.05 13.33 3.71
N ARG A 172 -13.52 14.51 4.01
CA ARG A 172 -13.05 15.48 3.01
C ARG A 172 -11.53 15.43 2.87
N ILE A 173 -10.99 14.21 2.79
CA ILE A 173 -9.55 13.95 2.84
C ILE A 173 -9.10 13.10 1.64
N ALA A 174 -7.83 13.25 1.26
CA ALA A 174 -7.16 12.36 0.32
C ALA A 174 -6.95 10.96 0.95
N GLY A 175 -7.22 9.91 0.18
CA GLY A 175 -7.11 8.53 0.64
C GLY A 175 -7.75 7.53 -0.32
N THR A 176 -7.92 6.29 0.13
CA THR A 176 -8.66 5.28 -0.65
C THR A 176 -10.17 5.51 -0.59
N ILE A 177 -10.90 4.96 -1.56
CA ILE A 177 -12.34 5.20 -1.73
C ILE A 177 -13.13 4.90 -0.45
N GLY A 178 -12.80 3.81 0.24
CA GLY A 178 -13.46 3.35 1.46
C GLY A 178 -12.98 4.03 2.73
N GLU A 179 -11.86 4.76 2.69
CA GLU A 179 -11.31 5.49 3.84
C GLU A 179 -11.86 6.91 3.98
N THR A 180 -12.63 7.36 2.99
CA THR A 180 -13.24 8.69 2.97
C THR A 180 -14.05 8.93 4.23
N SER A 181 -15.16 8.23 4.47
CA SER A 181 -16.04 8.55 5.60
C SER A 181 -16.07 7.50 6.69
N ALA A 182 -15.43 7.80 7.82
CA ALA A 182 -15.49 6.98 9.02
C ALA A 182 -16.94 6.85 9.55
N ILE A 183 -17.74 7.92 9.46
CA ILE A 183 -19.18 7.88 9.83
C ILE A 183 -19.93 6.81 9.04
N CYS A 184 -19.76 6.80 7.73
CA CYS A 184 -20.51 5.88 6.86
C CYS A 184 -20.14 4.42 7.17
N LEU A 185 -18.86 4.16 7.43
CA LEU A 185 -18.39 2.84 7.87
C LEU A 185 -18.92 2.44 9.24
N LEU A 186 -18.98 3.36 10.20
CA LEU A 186 -19.52 3.10 11.54
C LEU A 186 -21.02 2.80 11.50
N VAL A 187 -21.79 3.53 10.70
CA VAL A 187 -23.22 3.27 10.51
C VAL A 187 -23.45 1.90 9.87
N GLY A 188 -22.67 1.55 8.84
CA GLY A 188 -22.71 0.22 8.23
C GLY A 188 -22.29 -0.90 9.20
N GLY A 189 -21.22 -0.69 9.96
CA GLY A 189 -20.77 -1.63 10.99
C GLY A 189 -21.81 -1.84 12.09
N LEU A 190 -22.46 -0.76 12.55
CA LEU A 190 -23.53 -0.82 13.53
C LEU A 190 -24.74 -1.60 13.01
N TYR A 191 -25.12 -1.39 11.75
CA TYR A 191 -26.17 -2.16 11.08
C TYR A 191 -25.88 -3.68 11.10
N LEU A 192 -24.65 -4.09 10.78
CA LEU A 192 -24.25 -5.51 10.81
C LEU A 192 -24.27 -6.11 12.22
N ILE A 193 -23.91 -5.33 13.24
CA ILE A 193 -23.97 -5.75 14.65
C ILE A 193 -25.43 -5.94 15.07
N ILE A 194 -26.33 -5.00 14.74
CA ILE A 194 -27.75 -5.06 15.08
C ILE A 194 -28.42 -6.27 14.42
N ARG A 195 -28.11 -6.53 13.14
CA ARG A 195 -28.61 -7.71 12.39
C ARG A 195 -27.99 -9.03 12.88
N LYS A 196 -27.03 -8.97 13.82
CA LYS A 196 -26.25 -10.12 14.33
C LYS A 196 -25.58 -10.90 13.19
N VAL A 197 -25.11 -10.15 12.20
CA VAL A 197 -24.38 -10.65 11.03
C VAL A 197 -22.91 -10.79 11.43
N ILE A 198 -22.35 -9.81 12.16
CA ILE A 198 -21.01 -9.87 12.74
C ILE A 198 -21.03 -9.86 14.28
N SER A 199 -19.96 -10.35 14.90
CA SER A 199 -19.78 -10.34 16.36
C SER A 199 -19.05 -9.05 16.79
N PRO A 200 -19.58 -8.28 17.76
CA PRO A 200 -18.94 -7.04 18.21
C PRO A 200 -17.61 -7.26 18.92
N ILE A 201 -17.31 -8.49 19.37
CA ILE A 201 -16.08 -8.83 20.08
C ILE A 201 -14.83 -8.47 19.27
N ILE A 202 -14.77 -8.82 17.98
CA ILE A 202 -13.56 -8.59 17.17
C ILE A 202 -13.33 -7.08 16.97
N PRO A 203 -14.28 -6.29 16.45
CA PRO A 203 -14.08 -4.85 16.27
C PRO A 203 -13.78 -4.11 17.58
N CYS A 204 -14.51 -4.41 18.67
CA CYS A 204 -14.31 -3.72 19.94
C CYS A 204 -12.95 -4.03 20.57
N VAL A 205 -12.52 -5.30 20.55
CA VAL A 205 -11.20 -5.67 21.11
C VAL A 205 -10.09 -5.11 20.24
N TYR A 206 -10.23 -5.15 18.91
CA TYR A 206 -9.25 -4.63 17.97
C TYR A 206 -9.03 -3.12 18.13
N ILE A 207 -10.11 -2.33 18.12
CA ILE A 207 -10.05 -0.87 18.31
C ILE A 207 -9.56 -0.53 19.71
N GLY A 208 -9.99 -1.29 20.73
CA GLY A 208 -9.60 -1.09 22.11
C GLY A 208 -8.10 -1.31 22.33
N THR A 209 -7.54 -2.43 21.84
CA THR A 209 -6.11 -2.70 21.98
C THR A 209 -5.25 -1.72 21.21
N PHE A 210 -5.63 -1.39 19.98
CA PHE A 210 -4.93 -0.36 19.20
C PHE A 210 -4.90 0.99 19.92
N SER A 211 -6.05 1.43 20.46
CA SER A 211 -6.14 2.68 21.23
C SER A 211 -5.23 2.70 22.46
N VAL A 212 -5.16 1.58 23.18
CA VAL A 212 -4.28 1.46 24.36
C VAL A 212 -2.81 1.59 23.97
N PHE A 213 -2.38 0.94 22.89
CA PHE A 213 -0.98 1.02 22.46
C PHE A 213 -0.60 2.41 21.91
N ILE A 214 -1.48 3.05 21.13
CA ILE A 214 -1.28 4.44 20.68
C ILE A 214 -1.21 5.38 21.89
N PHE A 215 -2.06 5.19 22.89
CA PHE A 215 -2.03 5.98 24.11
C PHE A 215 -0.69 5.81 24.87
N LEU A 216 -0.23 4.57 25.05
CA LEU A 216 1.06 4.29 25.69
C LEU A 216 2.23 4.92 24.92
N TYR A 217 2.17 4.90 23.59
CA TYR A 217 3.16 5.55 22.74
C TYR A 217 3.14 7.08 22.88
N SER A 218 1.96 7.71 22.85
CA SER A 218 1.80 9.16 23.04
C SER A 218 2.38 9.61 24.38
N LEU A 219 2.16 8.83 25.44
CA LEU A 219 2.73 9.07 26.77
C LEU A 219 4.26 8.92 26.77
N ALA A 220 4.78 7.87 26.15
CA ALA A 220 6.23 7.61 26.09
C ALA A 220 6.99 8.63 25.21
N SER A 221 6.32 9.22 24.22
CA SER A 221 6.89 10.19 23.28
C SER A 221 6.94 11.62 23.86
N GLY A 222 6.47 11.84 25.09
CA GLY A 222 6.46 13.15 25.74
C GLY A 222 5.38 14.11 25.24
N MET A 223 4.51 13.68 24.31
CA MET A 223 3.44 14.49 23.71
C MET A 223 2.23 14.67 24.65
N GLY A 224 2.13 13.85 25.72
CA GLY A 224 1.02 13.90 26.67
C GLY A 224 -0.24 13.20 26.17
N PHE A 225 -1.38 13.51 26.80
CA PHE A 225 -2.69 13.00 26.40
C PHE A 225 -3.32 13.92 25.37
N GLU A 226 -3.17 13.57 24.10
CA GLU A 226 -3.82 14.27 22.98
C GLU A 226 -4.93 13.39 22.38
N PRO A 227 -6.20 13.57 22.80
CA PRO A 227 -7.35 12.86 22.23
C PRO A 227 -7.44 12.99 20.71
N LEU A 228 -6.97 14.13 20.18
CA LEU A 228 -6.98 14.44 18.76
C LEU A 228 -6.02 13.53 17.97
N TYR A 229 -4.84 13.26 18.53
CA TYR A 229 -3.85 12.35 17.93
C TYR A 229 -4.38 10.91 17.84
N LEU A 230 -5.04 10.45 18.90
CA LEU A 230 -5.69 9.13 18.91
C LEU A 230 -6.86 9.08 17.91
N ALA A 231 -7.69 10.12 17.86
CA ALA A 231 -8.82 10.18 16.95
C ALA A 231 -8.37 10.19 15.48
N ALA A 232 -7.30 10.91 15.14
CA ALA A 232 -6.69 10.87 13.80
C ALA A 232 -6.23 9.44 13.43
N HIS A 233 -5.60 8.73 14.37
CA HIS A 233 -5.21 7.34 14.17
C HIS A 233 -6.40 6.39 14.04
N LEU A 234 -7.51 6.63 14.73
CA LEU A 234 -8.69 5.78 14.61
C LEU A 234 -9.45 6.03 13.30
N CYS A 235 -9.54 7.29 12.86
CA CYS A 235 -10.35 7.66 11.70
C CYS A 235 -9.65 7.42 10.37
N GLY A 236 -8.31 7.45 10.31
CA GLY A 236 -7.59 7.25 9.04
C GLY A 236 -6.95 5.87 8.87
N GLY A 237 -6.46 5.60 7.66
CA GLY A 237 -5.68 4.40 7.30
C GLY A 237 -6.48 3.11 7.28
N GLY A 238 -7.76 3.18 6.94
CA GLY A 238 -8.59 1.99 6.74
C GLY A 238 -8.92 1.21 8.01
N LEU A 239 -8.61 1.72 9.20
CA LEU A 239 -8.81 0.97 10.45
C LEU A 239 -10.29 0.65 10.68
N MET A 240 -11.20 1.59 10.45
CA MET A 240 -12.65 1.36 10.57
C MET A 240 -13.15 0.34 9.55
N LEU A 241 -12.73 0.47 8.28
CA LEU A 241 -13.11 -0.46 7.23
C LEU A 241 -12.59 -1.88 7.55
N GLY A 242 -11.32 -1.97 7.92
CA GLY A 242 -10.66 -3.20 8.32
C GLY A 242 -11.32 -3.85 9.54
N ALA A 243 -11.63 -3.08 10.57
CA ALA A 243 -12.21 -3.59 11.81
C ALA A 243 -13.62 -4.18 11.63
N PHE A 244 -14.51 -3.48 10.93
CA PHE A 244 -15.91 -3.87 10.84
C PHE A 244 -16.23 -4.81 9.68
N PHE A 245 -15.48 -4.75 8.57
CA PHE A 245 -15.82 -5.45 7.33
C PHE A 245 -14.80 -6.48 6.87
N MET A 246 -13.56 -6.46 7.37
CA MET A 246 -12.50 -7.36 6.89
C MET A 246 -11.97 -8.31 7.98
N ALA A 247 -11.73 -7.80 9.19
CA ALA A 247 -11.34 -8.61 10.35
C ALA A 247 -12.46 -9.54 10.82
N THR A 248 -13.71 -9.22 10.48
CA THR A 248 -14.93 -9.97 10.81
C THR A 248 -15.37 -10.92 9.70
N ASP A 249 -14.53 -11.16 8.69
CA ASP A 249 -14.84 -12.12 7.63
C ASP A 249 -15.05 -13.53 8.19
N TYR A 250 -16.07 -14.23 7.69
CA TYR A 250 -16.61 -15.46 8.27
C TYR A 250 -15.66 -16.63 8.19
N VAL A 251 -14.85 -16.67 7.14
CA VAL A 251 -13.98 -17.82 6.85
C VAL A 251 -12.65 -17.71 7.60
N THR A 252 -12.17 -16.48 7.79
CA THR A 252 -10.80 -16.21 8.23
C THR A 252 -10.73 -15.67 9.66
N SER A 253 -11.84 -15.70 10.40
CA SER A 253 -11.90 -15.27 11.80
C SER A 253 -12.21 -16.44 12.74
N PRO A 254 -11.67 -16.44 13.99
CA PRO A 254 -11.92 -17.54 14.92
C PRO A 254 -13.38 -17.66 15.32
N ILE A 255 -13.86 -18.88 15.50
CA ILE A 255 -15.25 -19.17 15.88
C ILE A 255 -15.46 -18.99 17.39
N THR A 256 -14.47 -19.35 18.22
CA THR A 256 -14.61 -19.35 19.69
C THR A 256 -14.58 -17.93 20.28
N LYS A 257 -15.34 -17.67 21.36
CA LYS A 257 -15.35 -16.36 22.03
C LYS A 257 -13.96 -15.92 22.52
N LYS A 258 -13.20 -16.85 23.12
CA LYS A 258 -11.83 -16.59 23.59
C LYS A 258 -10.87 -16.36 22.41
N GLY A 259 -11.03 -17.12 21.33
CA GLY A 259 -10.27 -16.96 20.10
C GLY A 259 -10.47 -15.58 19.48
N LYS A 260 -11.73 -15.10 19.41
CA LYS A 260 -12.05 -13.74 18.93
C LYS A 260 -11.36 -12.64 19.72
N VAL A 261 -11.26 -12.78 21.05
CA VAL A 261 -10.54 -11.83 21.90
C VAL A 261 -9.03 -11.86 21.62
N VAL A 262 -8.41 -13.05 21.61
CA VAL A 262 -6.97 -13.19 21.32
C VAL A 262 -6.64 -12.64 19.93
N PHE A 263 -7.47 -12.93 18.94
CA PHE A 263 -7.33 -12.44 17.58
C PHE A 263 -7.43 -10.91 17.51
N GLY A 264 -8.42 -10.30 18.17
CA GLY A 264 -8.52 -8.83 18.26
C GLY A 264 -7.32 -8.17 18.94
N ILE A 265 -6.75 -8.80 19.98
CA ILE A 265 -5.54 -8.30 20.66
C ILE A 265 -4.35 -8.31 19.69
N ILE A 266 -4.12 -9.41 18.99
CA ILE A 266 -3.03 -9.57 18.02
C ILE A 266 -3.18 -8.55 16.88
N LEU A 267 -4.39 -8.40 16.33
CA LEU A 267 -4.69 -7.43 15.28
C LEU A 267 -4.32 -6.00 15.71
N GLY A 268 -4.75 -5.57 16.91
CA GLY A 268 -4.50 -4.22 17.39
C GLY A 268 -3.03 -3.94 17.63
N LEU A 269 -2.33 -4.91 18.22
CA LEU A 269 -0.88 -4.84 18.42
C LEU A 269 -0.13 -4.74 17.08
N LEU A 270 -0.42 -5.62 16.13
CA LEU A 270 0.25 -5.61 14.82
C LEU A 270 -0.04 -4.34 14.04
N THR A 271 -1.29 -3.85 14.08
CA THR A 271 -1.67 -2.61 13.41
C THR A 271 -0.92 -1.42 14.01
N PHE A 272 -0.79 -1.36 15.34
CA PHE A 272 0.01 -0.34 16.01
C PHE A 272 1.47 -0.39 15.56
N LEU A 273 2.09 -1.57 15.59
CA LEU A 273 3.50 -1.74 15.21
C LEU A 273 3.75 -1.29 13.77
N PHE A 274 2.91 -1.71 12.82
CA PHE A 274 3.09 -1.33 11.42
C PHE A 274 2.83 0.13 11.15
N ARG A 275 1.97 0.78 11.93
CA ARG A 275 1.63 2.19 11.72
C ARG A 275 2.68 3.15 12.27
N ILE A 276 3.25 2.82 13.43
CA ILE A 276 4.29 3.65 14.08
C ILE A 276 5.69 3.33 13.52
N TYR A 277 6.03 2.04 13.42
CA TYR A 277 7.38 1.61 13.06
C TYR A 277 7.51 1.06 11.64
N GLY A 278 6.41 0.83 10.92
CA GLY A 278 6.46 0.35 9.53
C GLY A 278 6.89 1.44 8.55
N GLY A 279 7.33 1.03 7.36
CA GLY A 279 7.72 1.98 6.30
C GLY A 279 6.54 2.79 5.75
N SER A 280 5.37 2.14 5.57
CA SER A 280 4.14 2.79 5.12
C SER A 280 3.31 3.33 6.29
N ALA A 281 2.56 4.41 6.05
CA ALA A 281 1.55 4.92 6.98
C ALA A 281 0.36 3.95 7.13
N GLU A 282 0.12 3.07 6.16
CA GLU A 282 -0.98 2.09 6.20
C GLU A 282 -0.50 0.70 6.63
N GLY A 283 -0.95 0.25 7.81
CA GLY A 283 -0.56 -1.05 8.39
C GLY A 283 -1.69 -2.09 8.53
N VAL A 284 -2.95 -1.71 8.29
CA VAL A 284 -4.14 -2.52 8.63
C VAL A 284 -4.22 -3.80 7.80
N SER A 285 -4.00 -3.70 6.49
CA SER A 285 -4.09 -4.83 5.56
C SER A 285 -3.11 -5.95 5.90
N TYR A 286 -1.85 -5.59 6.19
CA TYR A 286 -0.81 -6.53 6.59
C TYR A 286 -1.12 -7.16 7.95
N ALA A 287 -1.60 -6.37 8.91
CA ALA A 287 -1.98 -6.87 10.24
C ALA A 287 -3.10 -7.93 10.15
N ILE A 288 -4.12 -7.69 9.31
CA ILE A 288 -5.25 -8.62 9.15
C ILE A 288 -4.80 -9.92 8.48
N ILE A 289 -4.04 -9.86 7.39
CA ILE A 289 -3.58 -11.07 6.68
C ILE A 289 -2.71 -11.93 7.60
N ILE A 290 -1.72 -11.33 8.29
CA ILE A 290 -0.86 -12.06 9.22
C ILE A 290 -1.71 -12.70 10.33
N SER A 291 -2.71 -11.97 10.84
CA SER A 291 -3.60 -12.50 11.87
C SER A 291 -4.48 -13.64 11.35
N ASN A 292 -4.95 -13.59 10.09
CA ASN A 292 -5.73 -14.69 9.49
C ASN A 292 -4.92 -15.99 9.46
N LEU A 293 -3.63 -15.93 9.13
CA LEU A 293 -2.73 -17.09 9.15
C LEU A 293 -2.57 -17.70 10.55
N LEU A 294 -2.75 -16.90 11.60
CA LEU A 294 -2.66 -17.35 12.99
C LEU A 294 -3.97 -17.96 13.50
N VAL A 295 -5.10 -17.80 12.80
CA VAL A 295 -6.41 -18.28 13.26
C VAL A 295 -6.42 -19.79 13.56
N PRO A 296 -5.91 -20.69 12.69
CA PRO A 296 -5.88 -22.13 13.00
C PRO A 296 -5.13 -22.46 14.30
N LEU A 297 -4.06 -21.70 14.62
CA LEU A 297 -3.32 -21.84 15.87
C LEU A 297 -4.14 -21.34 17.05
N ILE A 298 -4.74 -20.16 16.94
CA ILE A 298 -5.61 -19.56 17.97
C ILE A 298 -6.76 -20.50 18.30
N GLU A 299 -7.40 -21.09 17.29
CA GLU A 299 -8.50 -22.03 17.49
C GLU A 299 -8.05 -23.30 18.21
N ARG A 300 -6.88 -23.86 17.83
CA ARG A 300 -6.32 -25.04 18.51
C ARG A 300 -6.08 -24.80 20.01
N PHE A 301 -5.66 -23.60 20.41
CA PHE A 301 -5.48 -23.26 21.82
C PHE A 301 -6.77 -22.91 22.55
N THR A 302 -7.78 -22.41 21.83
CA THR A 302 -9.04 -21.92 22.42
C THR A 302 -10.19 -22.91 22.34
N GLN A 303 -9.97 -24.08 21.71
CA GLN A 303 -10.95 -25.14 21.58
C GLN A 303 -11.48 -25.58 22.96
N PRO A 304 -12.80 -25.51 23.20
CA PRO A 304 -13.37 -25.97 24.46
C PRO A 304 -13.20 -27.48 24.60
N LYS A 305 -13.05 -27.97 25.84
CA LYS A 305 -13.01 -29.40 26.11
C LYS A 305 -14.34 -30.03 25.67
N SER A 306 -14.28 -31.11 24.86
CA SER A 306 -15.47 -31.84 24.42
C SER A 306 -16.29 -32.32 25.62
N PHE A 307 -17.62 -32.19 25.52
CA PHE A 307 -18.55 -32.71 26.51
C PHE A 307 -18.40 -34.24 26.61
N GLY A 308 -18.46 -34.81 27.81
CA GLY A 308 -18.28 -36.25 28.07
C GLY A 308 -16.88 -36.67 28.56
N LYS A 309 -15.83 -35.89 28.27
CA LYS A 309 -14.44 -36.20 28.68
C LYS A 309 -14.15 -36.12 30.19
N GLY A 310 -15.17 -35.84 31.01
CA GLY A 310 -15.10 -35.89 32.47
C GLY A 310 -15.61 -37.20 33.08
N ALA A 311 -16.38 -38.01 32.34
CA ALA A 311 -16.91 -39.29 32.83
C ALA A 311 -16.04 -40.50 32.44
N GLU A 312 -15.33 -40.43 31.30
CA GLU A 312 -14.38 -41.48 30.88
C GLU A 312 -13.09 -41.49 31.70
N LEU A 313 -12.65 -40.35 32.26
CA LEU A 313 -11.43 -40.29 33.07
C LEU A 313 -11.50 -41.08 34.38
N GLN A 314 -12.71 -41.43 34.87
CA GLN A 314 -12.85 -42.37 36.00
C GLN A 314 -12.86 -43.85 35.58
N LYS A 315 -13.03 -44.15 34.28
CA LYS A 315 -13.04 -45.53 33.76
C LYS A 315 -11.75 -45.89 33.01
N GLU A 316 -11.01 -44.91 32.47
CA GLU A 316 -9.79 -45.13 31.67
C GLU A 316 -8.50 -45.27 32.49
N GLU A 317 -8.52 -45.16 33.83
CA GLU A 317 -7.36 -45.55 34.66
C GLU A 317 -7.06 -47.07 34.63
N GLY A 318 -7.81 -47.86 33.84
CA GLY A 318 -7.62 -49.30 33.68
C GLY A 318 -7.80 -49.82 32.25
N GLY A 319 -7.28 -49.15 31.21
CA GLY A 319 -7.29 -49.74 29.86
C GLY A 319 -6.58 -48.92 28.79
N SER A 320 -5.57 -49.53 28.15
CA SER A 320 -4.78 -48.98 27.05
C SER A 320 -5.63 -48.84 25.77
N ALA A 321 -5.62 -47.66 25.15
CA ALA A 321 -6.03 -47.48 23.76
C ALA A 321 -5.14 -46.44 23.05
N ALA A 322 -4.72 -46.84 21.86
CA ALA A 322 -3.63 -46.28 21.10
C ALA A 322 -3.94 -44.96 20.37
N ASP A 323 -2.84 -44.24 20.17
CA ASP A 323 -2.51 -43.34 19.07
C ASP A 323 -3.48 -42.21 18.69
N GLY A 324 -3.34 -41.12 19.45
CA GLY A 324 -3.46 -39.78 18.91
C GLY A 324 -2.42 -38.94 19.62
N LYS A 325 -1.21 -38.85 19.05
CA LYS A 325 -0.09 -38.08 19.61
C LYS A 325 -0.48 -36.60 19.70
N LYS A 326 -1.16 -36.22 20.79
CA LYS A 326 -1.33 -34.84 21.21
C LYS A 326 0.07 -34.26 21.29
N MET A 327 0.41 -33.32 20.41
CA MET A 327 1.66 -32.56 20.51
C MET A 327 1.79 -32.05 21.94
N ASP A 328 2.88 -32.44 22.59
CA ASP A 328 3.17 -32.10 23.97
C ASP A 328 3.21 -30.57 24.10
N LYS A 329 2.50 -30.04 25.10
CA LYS A 329 2.47 -28.60 25.39
C LYS A 329 3.89 -28.06 25.61
N LYS A 330 4.81 -28.87 26.14
CA LYS A 330 6.22 -28.49 26.23
C LYS A 330 6.85 -28.30 24.85
N SER A 331 6.61 -29.18 23.88
CA SER A 331 7.15 -29.04 22.52
C SER A 331 6.65 -27.78 21.82
N ILE A 332 5.39 -27.40 22.05
CA ILE A 332 4.83 -26.14 21.55
C ILE A 332 5.53 -24.94 22.20
N VAL A 333 5.66 -24.93 23.53
CA VAL A 333 6.33 -23.84 24.24
C VAL A 333 7.79 -23.72 23.81
N ILE A 334 8.51 -24.85 23.68
CA ILE A 334 9.89 -24.89 23.20
C ILE A 334 9.98 -24.35 21.77
N ALA A 335 9.09 -24.76 20.86
CA ALA A 335 9.08 -24.27 19.49
C ALA A 335 8.77 -22.77 19.41
N THR A 336 7.80 -22.27 20.18
CA THR A 336 7.47 -20.84 20.24
C THR A 336 8.63 -20.02 20.79
N VAL A 337 9.28 -20.48 21.87
CA VAL A 337 10.45 -19.81 22.45
C VAL A 337 11.63 -19.86 21.48
N ALA A 338 11.88 -21.00 20.83
CA ALA A 338 12.94 -21.14 19.85
C ALA A 338 12.72 -20.19 18.65
N ILE A 339 11.50 -20.13 18.10
CA ILE A 339 11.17 -19.21 17.01
C ILE A 339 11.34 -17.77 17.47
N LEU A 340 10.86 -17.40 18.66
CA LEU A 340 11.00 -16.04 19.21
C LEU A 340 12.47 -15.63 19.39
N VAL A 341 13.31 -16.55 19.88
CA VAL A 341 14.76 -16.31 20.00
C VAL A 341 15.38 -16.15 18.61
N ILE A 342 15.03 -17.02 17.66
CA ILE A 342 15.54 -16.93 16.28
C ILE A 342 15.13 -15.62 15.63
N THR A 343 13.87 -15.17 15.76
CA THR A 343 13.44 -13.89 15.20
C THR A 343 14.06 -12.70 15.89
N LEU A 344 14.27 -12.73 17.22
CA LEU A 344 14.98 -11.66 17.92
C LEU A 344 16.45 -11.58 17.48
N VAL A 345 17.11 -12.72 17.33
CA VAL A 345 18.51 -12.78 16.86
C VAL A 345 18.59 -12.33 15.39
N ALA A 346 17.73 -12.85 14.51
CA ALA A 346 17.71 -12.47 13.11
C ALA A 346 17.38 -10.98 12.92
N GLY A 347 16.39 -10.46 13.65
CA GLY A 347 16.03 -9.04 13.65
C GLY A 347 17.15 -8.16 14.21
N GLY A 348 17.81 -8.59 15.29
CA GLY A 348 18.96 -7.90 15.87
C GLY A 348 20.17 -7.89 14.93
N VAL A 349 20.48 -9.01 14.28
CA VAL A 349 21.53 -9.11 13.27
C VAL A 349 21.21 -8.22 12.07
N LEU A 350 19.97 -8.22 11.59
CA LEU A 350 19.56 -7.37 10.48
C LEU A 350 19.66 -5.88 10.84
N ALA A 351 19.20 -5.50 12.03
CA ALA A 351 19.31 -4.12 12.53
C ALA A 351 20.78 -3.71 12.72
N TYR A 352 21.63 -4.61 13.19
CA TYR A 352 23.06 -4.38 13.34
C TYR A 352 23.76 -4.22 11.98
N VAL A 353 23.44 -5.09 11.01
CA VAL A 353 23.91 -4.96 9.62
C VAL A 353 23.46 -3.62 9.06
N GLN A 354 22.18 -3.25 9.22
CA GLN A 354 21.66 -1.97 8.76
C GLN A 354 22.39 -0.77 9.42
N GLN A 355 22.71 -0.83 10.71
CA GLN A 355 23.51 0.21 11.38
C GLN A 355 24.92 0.35 10.80
N ILE A 356 25.56 -0.77 10.45
CA ILE A 356 26.89 -0.77 9.83
C ILE A 356 26.81 -0.27 8.39
N THR A 357 25.82 -0.74 7.62
CA THR A 357 25.71 -0.47 6.18
C THR A 357 25.13 0.91 5.88
N LYS A 358 24.41 1.55 6.80
CA LYS A 358 23.83 2.89 6.60
C LYS A 358 24.89 3.94 6.21
N LYS A 359 26.01 4.02 6.94
CA LYS A 359 27.06 5.01 6.64
C LYS A 359 27.76 4.77 5.30
N PRO A 360 28.19 3.54 4.95
CA PRO A 360 28.70 3.23 3.62
C PRO A 360 27.71 3.52 2.48
N ILE A 361 26.40 3.29 2.69
CA ILE A 361 25.39 3.61 1.67
C ILE A 361 25.29 5.12 1.48
N GLU A 362 25.20 5.89 2.57
CA GLU A 362 25.19 7.36 2.50
C GLU A 362 26.46 7.90 1.82
N GLN A 363 27.63 7.32 2.12
CA GLN A 363 28.89 7.68 1.48
C GLN A 363 28.93 7.31 -0.01
N ALA A 364 28.44 6.12 -0.37
CA ALA A 364 28.38 5.68 -1.77
C ALA A 364 27.38 6.51 -2.58
N GLU A 365 26.25 6.89 -1.99
CA GLU A 365 25.25 7.77 -2.60
C GLU A 365 25.81 9.18 -2.79
N GLN A 366 26.51 9.72 -1.79
CA GLN A 366 27.15 11.03 -1.89
C GLN A 366 28.31 11.02 -2.90
N GLN A 367 29.08 9.94 -2.96
CA GLN A 367 30.13 9.77 -3.97
C GLN A 367 29.54 9.65 -5.38
N ALA A 368 28.46 8.88 -5.56
CA ALA A 368 27.77 8.79 -6.85
C ALA A 368 27.20 10.16 -7.29
N LYS A 369 26.70 10.96 -6.35
CA LYS A 369 26.30 12.35 -6.61
C LYS A 369 27.47 13.22 -7.05
N GLU A 370 28.58 13.19 -6.31
CA GLU A 370 29.79 13.95 -6.67
C GLU A 370 30.35 13.51 -8.03
N ASP A 371 30.36 12.21 -8.34
CA ASP A 371 30.79 11.67 -9.63
C ASP A 371 29.86 12.15 -10.76
N ALA A 372 28.54 12.14 -10.55
CA ALA A 372 27.57 12.68 -11.52
C ALA A 372 27.75 14.21 -11.72
N TYR A 373 28.05 14.96 -10.65
CA TYR A 373 28.33 16.39 -10.73
C TYR A 373 29.61 16.67 -11.53
N ARG A 374 30.64 15.83 -11.35
CA ARG A 374 31.90 15.89 -12.12
C ARG A 374 31.71 15.48 -13.58
N GLU A 375 30.76 14.59 -13.88
CA GLU A 375 30.42 14.23 -15.26
C GLU A 375 29.80 15.41 -16.03
N VAL A 376 28.95 16.22 -15.36
CA VAL A 376 28.34 17.41 -15.98
C VAL A 376 29.23 18.67 -15.89
N PHE A 377 30.19 18.71 -14.97
CA PHE A 377 31.21 19.76 -14.86
C PHE A 377 32.60 19.15 -14.62
N THR A 378 33.29 18.78 -15.71
CA THR A 378 34.62 18.17 -15.64
C THR A 378 35.70 19.13 -15.13
N GLU A 379 35.47 20.44 -15.25
CA GLU A 379 36.41 21.50 -14.86
C GLU A 379 36.21 21.99 -13.41
N ALA A 380 35.20 21.48 -12.70
CA ALA A 380 34.92 21.89 -11.33
C ALA A 380 35.78 21.14 -10.31
N ASP A 381 36.41 21.89 -9.41
CA ASP A 381 37.20 21.32 -8.30
C ASP A 381 36.32 21.07 -7.08
N ASN A 382 35.39 22.00 -6.79
CA ASN A 382 34.49 21.93 -5.65
C ASN A 382 33.04 22.28 -6.03
N PHE A 383 32.12 21.81 -5.20
CA PHE A 383 30.69 22.03 -5.34
C PHE A 383 30.15 22.61 -4.03
N ARG A 384 29.45 23.76 -4.09
CA ARG A 384 28.83 24.40 -2.92
C ARG A 384 27.32 24.48 -3.09
N THR A 385 26.53 24.17 -2.07
CA THR A 385 25.08 24.32 -2.13
C THR A 385 24.70 25.80 -2.34
N VAL A 386 23.65 26.06 -3.11
CA VAL A 386 23.11 27.42 -3.30
C VAL A 386 22.52 27.92 -1.98
N ASP A 387 22.96 29.09 -1.51
CA ASP A 387 22.44 29.71 -0.29
C ASP A 387 20.96 30.08 -0.44
N GLY A 388 20.11 29.60 0.47
CA GLY A 388 18.67 29.90 0.47
C GLY A 388 17.83 29.07 -0.50
N PHE A 389 18.39 28.01 -1.09
CA PHE A 389 17.61 27.05 -1.86
C PHE A 389 16.62 26.30 -0.97
N ASP A 390 15.35 26.33 -1.35
CA ASP A 390 14.26 25.59 -0.71
C ASP A 390 13.53 24.75 -1.77
N SER A 391 13.56 23.43 -1.58
CA SER A 391 13.01 22.47 -2.55
C SER A 391 11.48 22.59 -2.66
N GLU A 392 10.78 22.89 -1.57
CA GLU A 392 9.31 23.08 -1.60
C GLU A 392 8.91 24.32 -2.41
N THR A 393 9.64 25.42 -2.24
CA THR A 393 9.44 26.65 -3.04
C THR A 393 9.76 26.41 -4.51
N ALA A 394 10.84 25.67 -4.82
CA ALA A 394 11.21 25.32 -6.19
C ALA A 394 10.15 24.42 -6.86
N ALA A 395 9.65 23.41 -6.15
CA ALA A 395 8.60 22.51 -6.62
C ALA A 395 7.29 23.28 -6.91
N THR A 396 6.91 24.20 -6.02
CA THR A 396 5.72 25.05 -6.22
C THR A 396 5.86 25.92 -7.48
N TRP A 397 7.03 26.55 -7.66
CA TRP A 397 7.30 27.39 -8.84
C TRP A 397 7.29 26.60 -10.15
N LEU A 398 7.86 25.39 -10.14
CA LEU A 398 7.85 24.50 -11.31
C LEU A 398 6.44 24.02 -11.66
N SER A 399 5.64 23.69 -10.64
CA SER A 399 4.25 23.28 -10.82
C SER A 399 3.40 24.40 -11.43
N ASP A 400 3.58 25.65 -10.99
CA ASP A 400 2.89 26.84 -11.54
C ASP A 400 3.21 27.04 -13.04
N LYS A 401 4.42 26.67 -13.48
CA LYS A 401 4.83 26.69 -14.89
C LYS A 401 4.45 25.43 -15.68
N GLY A 402 3.78 24.48 -15.04
CA GLY A 402 3.29 23.24 -15.66
C GLY A 402 4.35 22.15 -15.83
N TYR A 403 5.52 22.29 -15.18
CA TYR A 403 6.52 21.24 -15.12
C TYR A 403 6.11 20.16 -14.12
N LYS A 404 6.41 18.90 -14.45
CA LYS A 404 6.14 17.73 -13.59
C LYS A 404 7.45 17.12 -13.13
N ALA A 405 8.26 17.97 -12.53
CA ALA A 405 9.57 17.63 -12.00
C ALA A 405 9.82 18.48 -10.76
N ASP A 406 10.55 17.90 -9.82
CA ASP A 406 11.00 18.56 -8.59
C ASP A 406 12.51 18.77 -8.66
N ILE A 407 12.99 19.89 -8.16
CA ILE A 407 14.43 20.12 -7.96
C ILE A 407 14.73 19.77 -6.51
N ASP A 408 15.48 18.69 -6.33
CA ASP A 408 15.85 18.17 -5.02
C ASP A 408 17.01 18.96 -4.42
N GLU A 409 17.94 19.40 -5.27
CA GLU A 409 19.16 20.07 -4.85
C GLU A 409 19.67 21.02 -5.93
N ALA A 410 20.16 22.19 -5.52
CA ALA A 410 20.84 23.14 -6.38
C ALA A 410 22.23 23.44 -5.82
N VAL A 411 23.24 23.27 -6.66
CA VAL A 411 24.65 23.31 -6.29
C VAL A 411 25.39 24.22 -7.29
N ILE A 412 26.36 24.99 -6.83
CA ILE A 412 27.23 25.83 -7.65
C ILE A 412 28.53 25.07 -7.87
N ALA A 413 28.90 24.88 -9.12
CA ALA A 413 30.19 24.34 -9.53
C ALA A 413 31.25 25.46 -9.43
N CYS A 414 32.34 25.21 -8.70
CA CYS A 414 33.41 26.17 -8.48
C CYS A 414 34.76 25.68 -9.05
N ASP A 415 35.56 26.62 -9.59
CA ASP A 415 36.95 26.37 -9.99
C ASP A 415 37.92 26.32 -8.78
N LYS A 416 39.22 26.13 -9.04
CA LYS A 416 40.29 26.11 -8.02
C LYS A 416 40.39 27.38 -7.18
N ASP A 417 39.99 28.51 -7.75
CA ASP A 417 40.08 29.83 -7.13
C ASP A 417 38.77 30.20 -6.41
N GLY A 418 37.74 29.34 -6.48
CA GLY A 418 36.44 29.50 -5.85
C GLY A 418 35.42 30.30 -6.67
N ASN A 419 35.71 30.61 -7.94
CA ASN A 419 34.77 31.29 -8.83
C ASN A 419 33.69 30.31 -9.32
N ALA A 420 32.47 30.81 -9.48
CA ALA A 420 31.37 30.02 -10.01
C ALA A 420 31.55 29.78 -11.51
N LEU A 421 31.50 28.51 -11.92
CA LEU A 421 31.48 28.09 -13.33
C LEU A 421 30.05 27.91 -13.85
N GLY A 422 29.12 27.62 -12.94
CA GLY A 422 27.71 27.41 -13.24
C GLY A 422 26.98 26.68 -12.11
N TYR A 423 25.81 26.14 -12.43
CA TYR A 423 24.92 25.46 -11.51
C TYR A 423 24.72 24.00 -11.91
N VAL A 424 24.66 23.12 -10.91
CA VAL A 424 24.24 21.73 -11.04
C VAL A 424 22.91 21.58 -10.31
N PHE A 425 21.90 21.07 -11.02
CA PHE A 425 20.58 20.80 -10.45
C PHE A 425 20.35 19.29 -10.40
N VAL A 426 19.96 18.78 -9.24
CA VAL A 426 19.42 17.43 -9.10
C VAL A 426 17.92 17.52 -9.29
N ILE A 427 17.42 16.83 -10.32
CA ILE A 427 16.04 16.94 -10.77
C ILE A 427 15.40 15.55 -10.76
N THR A 428 14.29 15.41 -10.05
CA THR A 428 13.43 14.24 -10.08
C THR A 428 12.26 14.47 -11.04
N SER A 429 12.11 13.62 -12.05
CA SER A 429 10.92 13.59 -12.92
C SER A 429 9.97 12.45 -12.53
N HIS A 430 8.69 12.78 -12.41
CA HIS A 430 7.62 11.82 -12.08
C HIS A 430 6.89 11.26 -13.31
N GLU A 431 7.37 11.58 -14.51
CA GLU A 431 6.73 11.18 -15.78
C GLU A 431 7.37 9.95 -16.44
N ALA A 432 8.46 9.43 -15.88
CA ALA A 432 9.11 8.24 -16.42
C ALA A 432 8.23 6.98 -16.26
N TYR A 433 8.43 6.00 -17.15
CA TYR A 433 7.53 4.86 -17.27
C TYR A 433 7.74 3.87 -16.10
N GLY A 434 9.00 3.67 -15.70
CA GLY A 434 9.37 2.76 -14.62
C GLY A 434 9.27 3.33 -13.21
N GLY A 435 8.86 4.60 -13.05
CA GLY A 435 8.80 5.29 -11.76
C GLY A 435 9.48 6.65 -11.85
N ASP A 436 9.99 7.14 -10.72
CA ASP A 436 10.72 8.39 -10.67
C ASP A 436 12.12 8.24 -11.27
N LEU A 437 12.54 9.26 -12.00
CA LEU A 437 13.85 9.34 -12.65
C LEU A 437 14.62 10.53 -12.08
N GLN A 438 15.85 10.31 -11.62
CA GLN A 438 16.72 11.36 -11.11
C GLN A 438 17.91 11.60 -12.03
N LEU A 439 18.14 12.85 -12.38
CA LEU A 439 19.29 13.29 -13.16
C LEU A 439 19.94 14.53 -12.54
N ALA A 440 21.26 14.62 -12.69
CA ALA A 440 22.04 15.83 -12.49
C ALA A 440 22.13 16.59 -13.83
N LEU A 441 21.75 17.86 -13.84
CA LEU A 441 21.85 18.76 -14.99
C LEU A 441 22.90 19.82 -14.71
N GLY A 442 23.91 19.94 -15.57
CA GLY A 442 24.88 21.04 -15.51
C GLY A 442 24.48 22.20 -16.42
N VAL A 443 24.40 23.42 -15.88
CA VAL A 443 24.07 24.66 -16.60
C VAL A 443 25.14 25.71 -16.33
N ALA A 444 25.79 26.21 -17.37
CA ALA A 444 26.80 27.26 -17.27
C ALA A 444 26.19 28.65 -16.95
N GLU A 445 27.02 29.61 -16.54
CA GLU A 445 26.57 30.98 -16.21
C GLU A 445 25.91 31.71 -17.38
N ASP A 446 26.23 31.36 -18.61
CA ASP A 446 25.64 31.92 -19.84
C ASP A 446 24.31 31.26 -20.25
N GLY A 447 23.86 30.23 -19.52
CA GLY A 447 22.66 29.44 -19.82
C GLY A 447 22.92 28.23 -20.72
N THR A 448 24.17 27.96 -21.09
CA THR A 448 24.53 26.78 -21.87
C THR A 448 24.39 25.51 -21.04
N THR A 449 23.76 24.48 -21.59
CA THR A 449 23.67 23.16 -20.95
C THR A 449 25.00 22.44 -21.12
N ASN A 450 25.72 22.15 -20.04
CA ASN A 450 26.99 21.42 -20.12
C ASN A 450 26.79 19.92 -20.33
N GLY A 451 25.74 19.35 -19.74
CA GLY A 451 25.40 17.94 -19.89
C GLY A 451 24.41 17.45 -18.85
N ILE A 452 24.06 16.17 -18.97
CA ILE A 452 23.21 15.45 -18.02
C ILE A 452 23.91 14.16 -17.56
N SER A 453 23.68 13.75 -16.32
CA SER A 453 24.10 12.46 -15.78
C SER A 453 22.97 11.86 -14.93
N PHE A 454 22.74 10.55 -15.01
CA PHE A 454 21.65 9.90 -14.27
C PHE A 454 22.13 9.43 -12.90
N LEU A 455 21.41 9.85 -11.85
CA LEU A 455 21.60 9.35 -10.49
C LEU A 455 20.75 8.10 -10.23
N SER A 456 19.55 8.07 -10.83
CA SER A 456 18.65 6.92 -10.79
C SER A 456 17.85 6.84 -12.08
N LEU A 457 18.02 5.72 -12.79
CA LEU A 457 17.27 5.38 -13.99
C LEU A 457 16.79 3.94 -13.89
N SER A 458 15.49 3.74 -13.69
CA SER A 458 14.86 2.42 -13.61
C SER A 458 13.87 2.23 -14.76
N GLU A 459 14.38 2.06 -15.98
CA GLU A 459 13.57 1.94 -17.19
C GLU A 459 13.63 0.53 -17.81
N THR A 460 12.81 0.31 -18.85
CA THR A 460 12.83 -0.98 -19.56
C THR A 460 14.17 -1.18 -20.29
N ALA A 461 14.89 -2.25 -19.96
CA ALA A 461 16.17 -2.60 -20.58
C ALA A 461 16.05 -2.75 -22.10
N GLY A 462 16.96 -2.13 -22.84
CA GLY A 462 16.95 -2.11 -24.32
C GLY A 462 15.94 -1.15 -24.96
N LEU A 463 15.13 -0.44 -24.16
CA LEU A 463 14.25 0.64 -24.61
C LEU A 463 14.61 1.93 -23.85
N GLY A 464 13.93 2.23 -22.74
CA GLY A 464 14.16 3.47 -21.97
C GLY A 464 15.53 3.57 -21.32
N MET A 465 16.19 2.43 -21.02
CA MET A 465 17.58 2.44 -20.53
C MET A 465 18.59 2.99 -21.54
N GLN A 466 18.21 3.14 -22.83
CA GLN A 466 19.06 3.81 -23.81
C GLN A 466 19.25 5.31 -23.51
N ALA A 467 18.46 5.89 -22.60
CA ALA A 467 18.66 7.26 -22.14
C ALA A 467 20.04 7.48 -21.49
N ASP A 468 20.61 6.47 -20.83
CA ASP A 468 21.92 6.56 -20.16
C ASP A 468 23.11 6.31 -21.12
N THR A 469 22.86 6.21 -22.42
CA THR A 469 23.95 6.11 -23.40
C THR A 469 24.55 7.49 -23.69
N ASP A 470 25.85 7.55 -23.94
CA ASP A 470 26.53 8.79 -24.32
C ASP A 470 25.93 9.42 -25.59
N GLU A 471 25.41 8.59 -26.50
CA GLU A 471 24.71 9.00 -27.73
C GLU A 471 23.45 9.83 -27.44
N PHE A 472 22.72 9.52 -26.36
CA PHE A 472 21.55 10.30 -25.95
C PHE A 472 21.95 11.51 -25.10
N LYS A 473 22.82 11.32 -24.11
CA LYS A 473 23.26 12.40 -23.20
C LYS A 473 23.94 13.56 -23.95
N SER A 474 24.75 13.26 -24.98
CA SER A 474 25.45 14.27 -25.78
C SER A 474 24.53 15.19 -26.58
N GLN A 475 23.25 14.82 -26.78
CA GLN A 475 22.30 15.68 -27.50
C GLN A 475 21.91 16.94 -26.73
N PHE A 476 22.16 16.97 -25.42
CA PHE A 476 21.90 18.13 -24.54
C PHE A 476 23.15 18.97 -24.28
N ALA A 477 24.34 18.39 -24.41
CA ALA A 477 25.60 19.03 -24.06
C ALA A 477 26.00 20.13 -25.07
N GLY A 478 26.54 21.24 -24.56
CA GLY A 478 27.08 22.35 -25.35
C GLY A 478 26.06 23.24 -26.04
N LYS A 479 24.77 23.14 -25.67
CA LYS A 479 23.68 23.87 -26.33
C LYS A 479 23.11 24.97 -25.43
N ASN A 480 22.97 26.18 -25.98
CA ASN A 480 22.34 27.32 -25.32
C ASN A 480 20.95 27.54 -25.93
N VAL A 481 19.95 26.92 -25.32
CA VAL A 481 18.55 26.95 -25.78
C VAL A 481 17.63 27.16 -24.59
N ALA A 482 16.53 27.90 -24.80
CA ALA A 482 15.55 28.14 -23.74
C ALA A 482 14.73 26.87 -23.41
N GLN A 483 14.49 26.02 -24.41
CA GLN A 483 13.73 24.79 -24.25
C GLN A 483 14.09 23.76 -25.31
N PHE A 484 14.31 22.52 -24.90
CA PHE A 484 14.46 21.37 -25.76
C PHE A 484 13.11 20.76 -26.16
N LYS A 485 13.03 20.31 -27.41
CA LYS A 485 11.90 19.54 -27.96
C LYS A 485 12.43 18.25 -28.55
N TYR A 486 11.69 17.15 -28.42
CA TYR A 486 12.08 15.90 -29.07
C TYR A 486 11.33 15.69 -30.38
N THR A 487 11.99 15.06 -31.35
CA THR A 487 11.44 14.67 -32.65
C THR A 487 11.65 13.18 -32.89
N LYS A 488 10.75 12.56 -33.66
CA LYS A 488 10.85 11.16 -34.08
C LYS A 488 11.53 10.98 -35.43
N SER A 489 11.88 12.07 -36.09
CA SER A 489 12.29 12.09 -37.51
C SER A 489 13.73 12.54 -37.74
N GLY A 490 14.53 12.72 -36.69
CA GLY A 490 15.83 13.38 -36.78
C GLY A 490 15.76 14.82 -36.28
N ALA A 491 16.66 15.20 -35.37
CA ALA A 491 16.85 16.59 -34.92
C ALA A 491 17.41 17.45 -36.06
N ALA A 492 16.76 18.58 -36.36
CA ALA A 492 17.16 19.50 -37.43
C ALA A 492 17.71 20.84 -36.91
N SER A 493 17.54 21.14 -35.63
CA SER A 493 18.03 22.35 -34.96
C SER A 493 18.61 22.01 -33.59
N ASP A 494 19.38 22.94 -33.01
CA ASP A 494 19.98 22.73 -31.68
C ASP A 494 18.92 22.56 -30.58
N GLU A 495 17.73 23.15 -30.75
CA GLU A 495 16.57 22.98 -29.85
C GLU A 495 15.93 21.59 -29.93
N GLU A 496 16.25 20.82 -30.96
CA GLU A 496 15.67 19.49 -31.19
C GLU A 496 16.60 18.37 -30.71
N ILE A 497 16.00 17.31 -30.16
CA ILE A 497 16.65 16.05 -29.80
C ILE A 497 15.91 14.87 -30.45
N ASP A 498 16.63 13.79 -30.71
CA ASP A 498 16.08 12.55 -31.21
C ASP A 498 15.41 11.75 -30.10
N ALA A 499 14.15 11.37 -30.34
CA ALA A 499 13.41 10.52 -29.43
C ALA A 499 13.90 9.07 -29.46
N LEU A 500 13.94 8.44 -28.28
CA LEU A 500 14.27 7.03 -28.16
C LEU A 500 13.17 6.17 -28.81
N SER A 501 13.58 5.30 -29.74
CA SER A 501 12.67 4.43 -30.46
C SER A 501 11.96 3.47 -29.49
N GLY A 502 10.63 3.53 -29.45
CA GLY A 502 9.83 2.72 -28.53
C GLY A 502 9.81 3.20 -27.08
N ALA A 503 10.49 4.29 -26.72
CA ALA A 503 10.57 4.84 -25.36
C ALA A 503 10.27 6.35 -25.29
N THR A 504 9.24 6.80 -26.01
CA THR A 504 8.86 8.23 -26.05
C THR A 504 8.48 8.81 -24.69
N ILE A 505 7.96 7.99 -23.77
CA ILE A 505 7.63 8.42 -22.39
C ILE A 505 8.91 8.81 -21.65
N THR A 506 9.95 7.96 -21.70
CA THR A 506 11.26 8.22 -21.10
C THR A 506 11.92 9.44 -21.72
N THR A 507 11.90 9.57 -23.06
CA THR A 507 12.40 10.79 -23.73
C THR A 507 11.69 12.05 -23.23
N ASN A 508 10.37 12.01 -23.10
CA ASN A 508 9.59 13.14 -22.60
C ASN A 508 9.97 13.48 -21.15
N ALA A 509 10.10 12.48 -20.28
CA ALA A 509 10.48 12.67 -18.88
C ALA A 509 11.85 13.34 -18.74
N VAL A 510 12.86 12.87 -19.50
CA VAL A 510 14.19 13.49 -19.49
C VAL A 510 14.16 14.91 -20.06
N THR A 511 13.48 15.12 -21.19
CA THR A 511 13.36 16.45 -21.80
C THR A 511 12.66 17.45 -20.88
N ASN A 512 11.60 17.01 -20.20
CA ASN A 512 10.86 17.82 -19.23
C ASN A 512 11.75 18.19 -18.03
N ALA A 513 12.48 17.22 -17.47
CA ALA A 513 13.43 17.47 -16.39
C ALA A 513 14.52 18.48 -16.77
N VAL A 514 15.12 18.34 -17.95
CA VAL A 514 16.14 19.30 -18.44
C VAL A 514 15.56 20.69 -18.60
N ASN A 515 14.36 20.82 -19.20
CA ASN A 515 13.69 22.10 -19.39
C ASN A 515 13.29 22.77 -18.07
N ALA A 516 12.86 21.97 -17.07
CA ALA A 516 12.57 22.46 -15.73
C ALA A 516 13.82 23.05 -15.07
N GLY A 517 14.96 22.34 -15.17
CA GLY A 517 16.24 22.81 -14.66
C GLY A 517 16.74 24.09 -15.34
N LEU A 518 16.65 24.19 -16.67
CA LEU A 518 17.00 25.41 -17.40
C LEU A 518 16.13 26.59 -17.01
N SER A 519 14.82 26.39 -16.93
CA SER A 519 13.87 27.44 -16.51
C SER A 519 14.17 27.92 -15.09
N TYR A 520 14.54 27.02 -14.19
CA TYR A 520 14.89 27.37 -12.82
C TYR A 520 16.26 28.07 -12.72
N ALA A 521 17.22 27.69 -13.58
CA ALA A 521 18.50 28.39 -13.70
C ALA A 521 18.31 29.86 -14.10
N ASP A 522 17.41 30.12 -15.05
CA ASP A 522 17.05 31.49 -15.46
C ASP A 522 16.38 32.28 -14.33
N TYR A 523 15.51 31.62 -13.55
CA TYR A 523 14.89 32.20 -12.36
C TYR A 523 15.92 32.63 -11.32
N LEU A 524 16.91 31.78 -11.02
CA LEU A 524 18.00 32.09 -10.07
C LEU A 524 18.88 33.26 -10.55
N LYS A 525 19.01 33.46 -11.86
CA LYS A 525 19.75 34.60 -12.45
C LYS A 525 18.94 35.91 -12.48
N GLY A 526 17.72 35.92 -11.97
CA GLY A 526 16.84 37.10 -11.97
C GLY A 526 16.10 37.32 -13.30
N GLY A 527 16.04 36.30 -14.17
CA GLY A 527 15.25 36.31 -15.39
C GLY A 527 13.77 36.16 -15.08
N ALA A 528 13.04 37.27 -15.03
CA ALA A 528 11.58 37.26 -15.07
C ALA A 528 11.12 37.04 -16.52
N ASN A 529 10.76 35.80 -16.86
CA ASN A 529 9.84 35.49 -17.96
C ASN A 529 8.92 34.34 -17.56
#